data_AF-A0A2D4GCC6-F1
#
_entry.id   AF-A0A2D4GCC6-F1
#
_cell.length_a   1.000
_cell.length_b   1.000
_cell.length_c   1.000
_cell.angle_alpha   90.00
_cell.angle_beta   90.00
_cell.angle_gamma   90.00
#
_symmetry.space_group_name_H-M   'P 1'
#
loop_
_entity.id
_entity.type
_entity.pdbx_description
1 polymer ?
#
loop_
_entity_poly.entity_id
_entity_poly.type
_entity_poly.pdbx_seq_one_letter_code
_entity_poly.pdbx_strand_id
1 'polypeptide(L)'
;LIPLLLSGLTDEMHENKELALTYWKKVGLQWEKENEDDIKDKLDFYTEPSYYPPGLTRPDLGCRELVTRNIFKILPGLCHDITDWVRGTRVKASQLLFILLQHAEDHITQHMELLLRTLYRVCSDEESSVVSNCLKATKLIGTFVSPAVSLKLI
;
A
#
# COMPACT_ATOMS: atom_id res chain seq x y z
N LEU A 1 -8.47 0.20 -11.97
CA LEU A 1 -7.41 -0.67 -12.52
C LEU A 1 -6.26 -0.88 -11.55
N ILE A 2 -5.71 0.16 -10.90
CA ILE A 2 -4.58 0.01 -9.94
C ILE A 2 -4.81 -1.12 -8.90
N PRO A 3 -5.94 -1.19 -8.17
CA PRO A 3 -6.16 -2.26 -7.19
C PRO A 3 -6.09 -3.67 -7.79
N LEU A 4 -6.58 -3.84 -9.02
CA LEU A 4 -6.58 -5.13 -9.71
C LEU A 4 -5.15 -5.59 -10.05
N LEU A 5 -4.33 -4.68 -10.59
CA LEU A 5 -2.92 -4.97 -10.89
C LEU A 5 -2.12 -5.28 -9.62
N LEU A 6 -2.33 -4.48 -8.57
CA LEU A 6 -1.65 -4.67 -7.29
C LEU A 6 -2.06 -5.98 -6.60
N SER A 7 -3.33 -6.39 -6.67
CA SER A 7 -3.77 -7.69 -6.15
C SER A 7 -3.04 -8.88 -6.79
N GLY A 8 -2.60 -8.75 -8.06
CA GLY A 8 -1.78 -9.75 -8.73
C GLY A 8 -0.39 -9.95 -8.09
N LEU A 9 0.12 -8.97 -7.36
CA LEU A 9 1.39 -9.10 -6.61
C LEU A 9 1.26 -10.03 -5.39
N THR A 10 0.03 -10.38 -5.02
CA THR A 10 -0.30 -11.35 -3.96
C THR A 10 -0.90 -12.64 -4.51
N ASP A 11 -0.67 -12.94 -5.79
CA ASP A 11 -1.08 -14.20 -6.37
C ASP A 11 -0.33 -15.38 -5.72
N GLU A 12 -1.01 -16.53 -5.65
CA GLU A 12 -0.45 -17.78 -5.12
C GLU A 12 0.50 -18.43 -6.14
N MET A 13 0.22 -18.27 -7.43
CA MET A 13 1.08 -18.73 -8.51
C MET A 13 2.23 -17.75 -8.73
N HIS A 14 3.47 -18.26 -8.69
CA HIS A 14 4.66 -17.43 -8.82
C HIS A 14 4.73 -16.74 -10.19
N GLU A 15 4.34 -17.43 -11.26
CA GLU A 15 4.34 -16.88 -12.62
C GLU A 15 3.40 -15.67 -12.75
N ASN A 16 2.23 -15.73 -12.10
CA ASN A 16 1.27 -14.62 -12.11
C ASN A 16 1.82 -13.40 -11.36
N LYS A 17 2.51 -13.64 -10.25
CA LYS A 17 3.13 -12.59 -9.44
C LYS A 17 4.25 -11.87 -10.20
N GLU A 18 5.14 -12.64 -10.84
CA GLU A 18 6.22 -12.09 -11.66
C GLU A 18 5.68 -11.31 -12.86
N LEU A 19 4.62 -11.82 -13.49
CA LEU A 19 3.97 -11.15 -14.60
C LEU A 19 3.30 -9.83 -14.14
N ALA A 20 2.58 -9.85 -13.03
CA ALA A 20 1.97 -8.65 -12.44
C ALA A 20 3.03 -7.61 -12.06
N LEU A 21 4.13 -8.03 -11.44
CA LEU A 21 5.25 -7.16 -11.10
C LEU A 21 5.89 -6.54 -12.34
N THR A 22 6.10 -7.35 -13.39
CA THR A 22 6.66 -6.89 -14.66
C THR A 22 5.77 -5.83 -15.31
N TYR A 23 4.46 -6.06 -15.38
CA TYR A 23 3.53 -5.08 -15.92
C TYR A 23 3.44 -3.83 -15.05
N TRP A 24 3.43 -3.99 -13.74
CA TRP A 24 3.36 -2.86 -12.82
C TRP A 24 4.56 -1.92 -12.98
N LYS A 25 5.78 -2.48 -13.05
CA LYS A 25 6.99 -1.70 -13.35
C LYS A 25 6.92 -1.00 -14.71
N LYS A 26 6.45 -1.69 -15.75
CA LYS A 26 6.26 -1.08 -17.09
C LYS A 26 5.28 0.09 -17.05
N VAL A 27 4.18 -0.04 -16.32
CA VAL A 27 3.18 1.02 -16.14
C VAL A 27 3.78 2.22 -15.38
N GLY A 28 4.52 1.96 -14.31
CA GLY A 28 5.22 3.01 -13.55
C GLY A 28 6.22 3.79 -14.42
N LEU A 29 7.09 3.07 -15.15
CA LEU A 29 8.07 3.67 -16.05
C LEU A 29 7.41 4.44 -17.20
N GLN A 30 6.29 3.95 -17.73
CA GLN A 30 5.55 4.65 -18.77
C GLN A 30 4.96 5.96 -18.22
N TRP A 31 4.39 5.90 -17.01
CA TRP A 31 3.86 7.09 -16.35
C TRP A 31 4.95 8.12 -16.05
N GLU A 32 6.13 7.70 -15.58
CA GLU A 32 7.27 8.61 -15.37
C GLU A 32 7.65 9.35 -16.65
N LYS A 33 7.76 8.65 -17.79
CA LYS A 33 8.08 9.27 -19.09
C LYS A 33 7.02 10.26 -19.55
N GLU A 34 5.75 9.96 -19.30
CA GLU A 34 4.63 10.84 -19.67
C GLU A 34 4.51 12.07 -18.77
N ASN A 35 5.13 12.06 -17.60
CA ASN A 35 5.01 13.11 -16.57
C ASN A 35 6.37 13.67 -16.13
N GLU A 36 7.43 13.50 -16.94
CA GLU A 36 8.82 13.78 -16.57
C GLU A 36 9.01 15.21 -16.04
N ASP A 37 8.39 16.19 -16.72
CA ASP A 37 8.46 17.60 -16.33
C ASP A 37 7.86 17.87 -14.93
N ASP A 38 6.82 17.12 -14.53
CA ASP A 38 6.14 17.27 -13.24
C ASP A 38 6.91 16.62 -12.07
N ILE A 39 7.78 15.65 -12.37
CA ILE A 39 8.49 14.84 -11.36
C ILE A 39 9.99 15.03 -11.38
N LYS A 40 10.51 15.96 -12.19
CA LYS A 40 11.94 16.19 -12.38
C LYS A 40 12.70 16.33 -11.06
N ASP A 41 12.22 17.18 -10.15
CA ASP A 41 12.85 17.35 -8.83
C ASP A 41 12.85 16.03 -8.03
N LYS A 42 11.77 15.23 -8.10
CA LYS A 42 11.70 13.94 -7.41
C LYS A 42 12.66 12.91 -8.01
N LEU A 43 12.91 12.96 -9.31
CA LEU A 43 13.88 12.11 -10.01
C LEU A 43 15.32 12.53 -9.66
N ASP A 44 15.62 13.83 -9.74
CA ASP A 44 16.96 14.38 -9.51
C ASP A 44 17.44 14.18 -8.07
N PHE A 45 16.53 14.24 -7.10
CA PHE A 45 16.82 14.04 -5.66
C PHE A 45 16.39 12.66 -5.15
N TYR A 46 16.16 11.69 -6.04
CA TYR A 46 15.72 10.36 -5.63
C TYR A 46 16.77 9.65 -4.77
N THR A 47 16.43 9.32 -3.53
CA THR A 47 17.21 8.41 -2.68
C THR A 47 16.27 7.59 -1.82
N GLU A 48 16.54 6.29 -1.71
CA GLU A 48 15.82 5.42 -0.78
C GLU A 48 16.13 5.83 0.67
N PRO A 49 15.11 6.05 1.53
CA PRO A 49 15.37 6.45 2.90
C PRO A 49 16.12 5.35 3.67
N SER A 50 17.08 5.74 4.52
CA SER A 50 17.86 4.79 5.32
C SER A 50 17.02 3.98 6.31
N TYR A 51 15.81 4.46 6.64
CA TYR A 51 14.85 3.80 7.52
C TYR A 51 13.87 2.88 6.76
N TYR A 52 14.02 2.72 5.44
CA TYR A 52 13.14 1.86 4.66
C TYR A 52 13.20 0.41 5.19
N PRO A 53 12.06 -0.31 5.31
CA PRO A 53 12.05 -1.60 6.00
C PRO A 53 12.99 -2.64 5.36
N PRO A 54 13.83 -3.33 6.14
CA PRO A 54 14.75 -4.32 5.60
C PRO A 54 13.99 -5.51 5.00
N GLY A 55 14.48 -6.01 3.86
CA GLY A 55 13.89 -7.15 3.15
C GLY A 55 12.71 -6.78 2.24
N LEU A 56 12.33 -5.50 2.16
CA LEU A 56 11.39 -5.00 1.16
C LEU A 56 12.14 -4.24 0.05
N THR A 57 11.71 -4.44 -1.19
CA THR A 57 12.15 -3.60 -2.31
C THR A 57 11.21 -2.41 -2.43
N ARG A 58 11.73 -1.19 -2.39
CA ARG A 58 10.92 0.01 -2.63
C ARG A 58 10.41 0.04 -4.07
N PRO A 59 9.09 0.27 -4.29
CA PRO A 59 8.57 0.41 -5.65
C PRO A 59 9.12 1.64 -6.38
N ASP A 60 9.25 1.53 -7.70
CA ASP A 60 9.71 2.63 -8.57
C ASP A 60 8.83 3.89 -8.40
N LEU A 61 9.41 5.07 -8.65
CA LEU A 61 8.77 6.36 -8.36
C LEU A 61 7.38 6.47 -9.02
N GLY A 62 7.25 6.11 -10.29
CA GLY A 62 5.99 6.16 -11.02
C GLY A 62 4.92 5.24 -10.44
N CYS A 63 5.31 4.06 -9.97
CA CYS A 63 4.41 3.14 -9.28
C CYS A 63 3.89 3.78 -7.97
N ARG A 64 4.76 4.44 -7.21
CA ARG A 64 4.40 5.14 -5.97
C ARG A 64 3.52 6.36 -6.24
N GLU A 65 3.84 7.16 -7.26
CA GLU A 65 3.04 8.31 -7.68
C GLU A 65 1.63 7.89 -8.12
N LEU A 66 1.52 6.83 -8.93
CA LEU A 66 0.23 6.29 -9.36
C LEU A 66 -0.65 5.89 -8.17
N VAL A 67 -0.08 5.21 -7.17
CA VAL A 67 -0.81 4.85 -5.95
C VAL A 67 -1.16 6.10 -5.14
N THR A 68 -0.18 6.95 -4.83
CA THR A 68 -0.34 8.14 -4.01
C THR A 68 -1.40 9.08 -4.57
N ARG A 69 -1.42 9.32 -5.88
CA ARG A 69 -2.41 10.18 -6.55
C ARG A 69 -3.82 9.61 -6.54
N ASN A 70 -3.97 8.30 -6.32
CA ASN A 70 -5.26 7.62 -6.36
C ASN A 70 -5.68 7.00 -5.02
N ILE A 71 -4.86 7.08 -3.96
CA ILE A 71 -5.09 6.39 -2.70
C ILE A 71 -6.40 6.81 -2.03
N PHE A 72 -6.75 8.10 -2.08
CA PHE A 72 -8.01 8.60 -1.50
C PHE A 72 -9.26 7.97 -2.13
N LYS A 73 -9.17 7.51 -3.39
CA LYS A 73 -10.26 6.81 -4.09
C LYS A 73 -10.28 5.32 -3.77
N ILE A 74 -9.11 4.73 -3.53
CA ILE A 74 -8.93 3.28 -3.35
C ILE A 74 -9.19 2.88 -1.90
N LEU A 75 -8.61 3.62 -0.96
CA LEU A 75 -8.51 3.24 0.43
C LEU A 75 -9.86 3.09 1.14
N PRO A 76 -10.86 3.98 0.95
CA PRO A 76 -12.17 3.80 1.60
C PRO A 76 -12.86 2.49 1.22
N GLY A 77 -12.82 2.11 -0.07
CA GLY A 77 -13.37 0.84 -0.55
C GLY A 77 -12.60 -0.35 0.01
N LEU A 78 -11.27 -0.28 0.03
CA LEU A 78 -10.45 -1.32 0.62
C LEU A 78 -10.73 -1.53 2.12
N CYS A 79 -10.87 -0.44 2.88
CA CYS A 79 -11.20 -0.52 4.30
C CYS A 79 -12.58 -1.15 4.54
N HIS A 80 -13.53 -0.91 3.64
CA HIS A 80 -14.81 -1.62 3.66
C HIS A 80 -14.61 -3.13 3.43
N ASP A 81 -13.87 -3.50 2.37
CA ASP A 81 -13.60 -4.89 1.99
C ASP A 81 -12.84 -5.68 3.07
N ILE A 82 -11.93 -5.03 3.80
CA ILE A 82 -11.21 -5.61 4.94
C ILE A 82 -12.15 -6.02 6.08
N THR A 83 -13.32 -5.38 6.19
CA THR A 83 -14.32 -5.66 7.23
C THR A 83 -15.55 -6.40 6.70
N ASP A 84 -15.47 -6.90 5.46
CA ASP A 84 -16.58 -7.57 4.78
C ASP A 84 -16.93 -8.92 5.43
N TRP A 85 -18.19 -9.35 5.31
CA TRP A 85 -18.63 -10.62 5.87
C TRP A 85 -18.02 -11.84 5.14
N VAL A 86 -17.63 -11.69 3.87
CA VAL A 86 -16.99 -12.74 3.08
C VAL A 86 -15.51 -12.87 3.44
N ARG A 87 -15.15 -14.02 4.00
CA ARG A 87 -13.77 -14.36 4.40
C ARG A 87 -12.74 -14.10 3.29
N GLY A 88 -13.00 -14.59 2.07
CA GLY A 88 -12.07 -14.45 0.95
C GLY A 88 -11.78 -12.99 0.59
N THR A 89 -12.80 -12.13 0.66
CA THR A 89 -12.69 -10.69 0.43
C THR A 89 -11.78 -10.05 1.47
N ARG A 90 -12.00 -10.32 2.77
CA ARG A 90 -11.16 -9.79 3.85
C ARG A 90 -9.69 -10.19 3.70
N VAL A 91 -9.43 -11.46 3.37
CA VAL A 91 -8.07 -11.97 3.17
C VAL A 91 -7.37 -11.22 2.04
N LYS A 92 -7.97 -11.14 0.84
CA LYS A 92 -7.37 -10.43 -0.30
C LYS A 92 -7.24 -8.93 -0.06
N ALA A 93 -8.21 -8.30 0.59
CA ALA A 93 -8.15 -6.88 0.94
C ALA A 93 -7.04 -6.57 1.96
N SER A 94 -6.83 -7.43 2.96
CA SER A 94 -5.74 -7.28 3.93
C SER A 94 -4.35 -7.43 3.30
N GLN A 95 -4.20 -8.31 2.29
CA GLN A 95 -2.98 -8.46 1.51
C GLN A 95 -2.71 -7.21 0.66
N LEU A 96 -3.75 -6.69 -0.01
CA LEU A 96 -3.66 -5.47 -0.82
C LEU A 96 -3.35 -4.23 0.03
N LEU A 97 -3.84 -4.14 1.27
CA LEU A 97 -3.51 -3.05 2.18
C LEU A 97 -1.99 -2.92 2.38
N PHE A 98 -1.31 -4.04 2.66
CA PHE A 98 0.15 -4.03 2.82
C PHE A 98 0.86 -3.44 1.60
N ILE A 99 0.47 -3.90 0.40
CA ILE A 99 1.04 -3.41 -0.86
C ILE A 99 0.79 -1.91 -1.02
N LEU A 100 -0.45 -1.45 -0.80
CA LEU A 100 -0.80 -0.04 -0.95
C LEU A 100 -0.02 0.86 0.00
N LEU A 101 0.14 0.46 1.27
CA LEU A 101 0.92 1.23 2.23
C LEU A 101 2.42 1.25 1.87
N GLN A 102 2.96 0.17 1.33
CA GLN A 102 4.35 0.15 0.84
C GLN A 102 4.58 1.15 -0.30
N HIS A 103 3.56 1.36 -1.16
CA HIS A 103 3.66 2.32 -2.25
C HIS A 103 3.40 3.75 -1.82
N ALA A 104 2.48 3.95 -0.88
CA ALA A 104 2.04 5.28 -0.46
C ALA A 104 2.94 5.91 0.62
N GLU A 105 3.70 5.10 1.37
CA GLU A 105 4.66 5.58 2.38
C GLU A 105 4.03 6.63 3.34
N ASP A 106 4.62 7.80 3.48
CA ASP A 106 4.17 8.87 4.37
C ASP A 106 2.90 9.59 3.88
N HIS A 107 2.52 9.43 2.60
CA HIS A 107 1.29 9.99 2.04
C HIS A 107 0.01 9.40 2.66
N ILE A 108 0.14 8.33 3.46
CA ILE A 108 -0.97 7.76 4.24
C ILE A 108 -1.28 8.54 5.52
N THR A 109 -0.45 9.51 5.89
CA THR A 109 -0.62 10.36 7.10
C THR A 109 -2.02 10.98 7.20
N GLN A 110 -2.53 11.53 6.10
CA GLN A 110 -3.87 12.15 6.05
C GLN A 110 -5.03 11.15 6.17
N HIS A 111 -4.75 9.85 6.00
CA HIS A 111 -5.73 8.77 6.05
C HIS A 111 -5.68 7.99 7.36
N MET A 112 -4.87 8.44 8.33
CA MET A 112 -4.62 7.72 9.57
C MET A 112 -5.87 7.46 10.40
N GLU A 113 -6.82 8.39 10.45
CA GLU A 113 -8.08 8.17 11.19
C GLU A 113 -8.84 6.95 10.64
N LEU A 114 -9.01 6.88 9.31
CA LEU A 114 -9.67 5.77 8.65
C LEU A 114 -8.89 4.45 8.84
N LEU A 115 -7.57 4.49 8.67
CA LEU A 115 -6.71 3.33 8.82
C LEU A 115 -6.76 2.78 10.25
N LEU A 116 -6.58 3.63 11.26
CA LEU A 116 -6.62 3.21 12.67
C LEU A 116 -7.98 2.63 13.04
N ARG A 117 -9.08 3.30 12.67
CA ARG A 117 -10.43 2.78 12.91
C ARG A 117 -10.64 1.39 12.29
N THR A 118 -10.15 1.19 11.06
CA THR A 118 -10.23 -0.10 10.38
C THR A 118 -9.38 -1.15 11.09
N LEU A 119 -8.13 -0.83 11.42
CA LEU A 119 -7.19 -1.71 12.09
C LEU A 119 -7.65 -2.12 13.50
N TYR A 120 -8.27 -1.22 14.26
CA TYR A 120 -8.88 -1.53 15.55
C TYR A 120 -10.04 -2.53 15.44
N ARG A 121 -10.79 -2.50 14.34
CA ARG A 121 -11.88 -3.45 14.12
C ARG A 121 -11.35 -4.84 13.77
N VAL A 122 -10.31 -4.92 12.93
CA VAL A 122 -9.78 -6.20 12.45
C VAL A 122 -8.71 -6.82 13.32
N CYS A 123 -8.24 -6.14 14.37
CA CYS A 123 -7.29 -6.73 15.31
C CYS A 123 -7.86 -7.96 16.05
N SER A 124 -9.18 -8.08 16.09
CA SER A 124 -9.93 -9.21 16.66
C SER A 124 -10.65 -10.04 15.58
N ASP A 125 -10.22 -10.00 14.32
CA ASP A 125 -10.82 -10.82 13.25
C ASP A 125 -10.62 -12.32 13.55
N GLU A 126 -11.66 -13.11 13.26
CA GLU A 126 -11.64 -14.57 13.42
C GLU A 126 -10.61 -15.25 12.49
N GLU A 127 -10.30 -14.61 11.36
CA GLU A 127 -9.33 -15.10 10.40
C GLU A 127 -7.92 -14.60 10.74
N SER A 128 -7.09 -15.51 11.26
CA SER A 128 -5.71 -15.19 11.67
C SER A 128 -4.84 -14.63 10.56
N SER A 129 -5.10 -15.00 9.30
CA SER A 129 -4.37 -14.44 8.15
C SER A 129 -4.68 -12.96 7.91
N VAL A 130 -5.92 -12.51 8.15
CA VAL A 130 -6.31 -11.09 8.09
C VAL A 130 -5.55 -10.31 9.16
N VAL A 131 -5.58 -10.78 10.41
CA VAL A 131 -4.87 -10.16 11.54
C VAL A 131 -3.37 -10.06 11.24
N SER A 132 -2.76 -11.13 10.75
CA SER A 132 -1.33 -11.18 10.41
C SER A 132 -0.95 -10.19 9.30
N ASN A 133 -1.75 -10.09 8.24
CA ASN A 133 -1.51 -9.15 7.15
C ASN A 133 -1.68 -7.69 7.62
N CYS A 134 -2.74 -7.40 8.37
CA CYS A 134 -2.96 -6.07 8.95
C CYS A 134 -1.86 -5.69 9.94
N LEU A 135 -1.32 -6.64 10.72
CA LEU A 135 -0.18 -6.38 11.59
C LEU A 135 1.08 -6.01 10.80
N LYS A 136 1.34 -6.68 9.67
CA LYS A 136 2.44 -6.28 8.75
C LYS A 136 2.21 -4.89 8.18
N ALA A 137 0.98 -4.57 7.79
CA ALA A 137 0.60 -3.25 7.30
C ALA A 137 0.82 -2.17 8.37
N THR A 138 0.45 -2.41 9.62
CA THR A 138 0.70 -1.49 10.74
C THR A 138 2.19 -1.22 10.98
N LYS A 139 3.07 -2.21 10.74
CA LYS A 139 4.53 -1.96 10.81
C LYS A 139 4.97 -0.93 9.78
N LEU A 140 4.44 -0.96 8.56
CA LEU A 140 4.71 0.07 7.55
C LEU A 140 4.22 1.44 7.98
N ILE A 141 3.02 1.51 8.58
CA ILE A 141 2.50 2.76 9.17
C ILE A 141 3.49 3.31 10.21
N GLY A 142 3.95 2.45 11.13
CA GLY A 142 4.92 2.85 12.16
C GLY A 142 6.29 3.26 11.59
N THR A 143 6.68 2.77 10.41
CA THR A 143 7.90 3.19 9.72
C THR A 143 7.73 4.55 9.04
N PHE A 144 6.61 4.78 8.35
CA PHE A 144 6.46 5.93 7.45
C PHE A 144 5.73 7.12 8.06
N VAL A 145 4.92 6.92 9.11
CA VAL A 145 4.12 7.98 9.71
C VAL A 145 4.63 8.31 11.11
N SER A 146 4.78 9.61 11.38
CA SER A 146 5.17 10.10 12.70
C SER A 146 4.19 9.63 13.78
N PRO A 147 4.67 9.07 14.91
CA PRO A 147 3.83 8.68 16.04
C PRO A 147 2.96 9.82 16.58
N ALA A 148 3.40 11.08 16.45
CA ALA A 148 2.66 12.25 16.88
C ALA A 148 1.30 12.43 16.16
N VAL A 149 1.14 11.84 14.97
CA VAL A 149 -0.13 11.81 14.24
C VAL A 149 -1.05 10.78 14.87
N SER A 150 -0.59 9.54 15.00
CA SER A 150 -1.37 8.44 15.58
C SER A 150 -1.82 8.76 17.00
N LEU A 151 -0.94 9.31 17.84
CA LEU A 151 -1.23 9.62 19.25
C LEU A 151 -2.33 10.68 19.43
N LYS A 152 -2.63 11.51 18.43
CA LYS A 152 -3.74 12.47 18.47
C LYS A 152 -5.10 11.85 18.16
N LEU A 153 -5.11 10.63 17.64
CA LEU A 153 -6.28 9.91 17.15
C LEU A 153 -6.69 8.74 18.06
N ILE A 154 -5.96 8.53 19.17
CA ILE A 154 -6.19 7.49 20.17
C ILE A 154 -6.76 8.12 21.43
#